data_AF-A0A349H4K7-F1
#
_entry.id   AF-A0A349H4K7-F1
#
_cell.length_a   1.000
_cell.length_b   1.000
_cell.length_c   1.000
_cell.angle_alpha   90.00
_cell.angle_beta   90.00
_cell.angle_gamma   90.00
#
_symmetry.space_group_name_H-M   'P 1'
#
loop_
_entity.id
_entity.type
_entity.pdbx_description
1 polymer ?
#
loop_
_entity_poly.entity_id
_entity_poly.type
_entity_poly.pdbx_seq_one_letter_code
_entity_poly.pdbx_strand_id
1 'polypeptide(L)'
;MERNRKNVLISRARKVLPCFVQCLALAVIGLPWGVEAQAAADDASFLAQVQADTEWLASYGTRQIGTAPHARLQADLQSRLQAIPGVQVWSHEFPVVVPVHEETVFHADGGVLPGPHAILPLWPDVARLNTTPAAGIQGSLVYVGDAAYDQLPAQRLKGSIAVMEMRAQERYHRVFDLGAVAVIFLESNTPGEPVSTRQSVYKPRYYVADAALAAALRENRIPSARITSRAQWKTVTARNLYAGVRPEGIPGVTPYALVAPYDAMSRVMDLAPGADAALDCAVLLNVLREEAAAPSRPLLFGFLDAYHINQLGMRQMGAVMSIIPGEKTRYAYGELEQKDLADYRLAADELIPFKDADAGLVGLRSTTDAKYLRRFFKDAIGPDILRLSTLQGNVRLASLRGEKENTPVTRSTIIAALADASQWLLEHHVDEFTDAQRAEIEGIQAFAESERQRPAEAGQSEVDGPWSKFDEAKAKAVQLLAYIVTPLRMRNRVLGAVLSAETSMAEEDLPVARSVWNRMAERVQGQLAEQQQRVAYFDTTDQLRQAIATGLGMPDASASHVLCSLVVGLDLSDCGIQVGPGGKCPYNMNEAVSRDIDRPLKRAVQRGELWPVGDPQ
;
A
#
# COMPACT_ATOMS: atom_id res chain seq x y z
N MET A 1 3.65 -41.12 48.02
CA MET A 1 4.68 -41.82 48.80
C MET A 1 5.92 -40.95 48.76
N GLU A 2 6.06 -40.03 49.74
CA GLU A 2 7.05 -40.16 50.83
C GLU A 2 8.47 -40.29 50.28
N ARG A 3 9.43 -39.37 50.47
CA ARG A 3 9.87 -38.76 51.73
C ARG A 3 10.86 -37.63 51.40
N ASN A 4 10.66 -36.44 51.98
CA ASN A 4 11.63 -35.69 52.80
C ASN A 4 11.29 -34.18 52.84
N ARG A 5 10.48 -33.84 53.84
CA ARG A 5 10.38 -32.52 54.46
C ARG A 5 10.55 -32.71 55.97
N LYS A 6 11.42 -31.91 56.57
CA LYS A 6 11.48 -31.43 57.98
C LYS A 6 12.88 -30.77 58.12
N ASN A 7 13.03 -29.49 58.45
CA ASN A 7 12.54 -28.84 59.67
C ASN A 7 12.07 -27.38 59.48
N VAL A 8 11.24 -27.00 60.44
CA VAL A 8 10.38 -25.81 60.62
C VAL A 8 10.85 -25.06 61.87
N LEU A 9 10.64 -23.74 61.95
CA LEU A 9 9.99 -22.98 63.06
C LEU A 9 10.26 -21.45 62.88
N ILE A 10 9.31 -20.58 62.53
CA ILE A 10 8.16 -19.97 63.26
C ILE A 10 8.48 -18.61 63.95
N SER A 11 8.07 -17.54 63.27
CA SER A 11 7.34 -16.29 63.63
C SER A 11 7.53 -15.44 64.94
N ARG A 12 7.72 -14.13 64.68
CA ARG A 12 6.97 -12.89 65.11
C ARG A 12 7.04 -12.25 66.53
N ALA A 13 7.49 -10.96 66.50
CA ALA A 13 7.02 -9.72 67.18
C ALA A 13 7.27 -9.53 68.70
N ARG A 14 7.56 -8.35 69.32
CA ARG A 14 7.21 -6.92 69.13
C ARG A 14 8.25 -5.95 69.79
N LYS A 15 8.33 -4.74 69.20
CA LYS A 15 8.71 -3.35 69.62
C LYS A 15 8.88 -2.97 71.12
N VAL A 16 9.81 -2.03 71.43
CA VAL A 16 9.61 -0.68 72.09
C VAL A 16 10.87 0.23 71.86
N LEU A 17 10.65 1.54 71.60
CA LEU A 17 11.55 2.71 71.31
C LEU A 17 12.03 3.43 72.63
N PRO A 18 12.63 4.66 72.72
CA PRO A 18 13.36 5.56 71.79
C PRO A 18 14.62 6.29 72.39
N CYS A 19 15.39 7.06 71.59
CA CYS A 19 15.83 8.43 71.96
C CYS A 19 16.40 9.23 70.77
N PHE A 20 16.14 10.53 70.82
CA PHE A 20 16.25 11.57 69.78
C PHE A 20 17.47 12.50 70.07
N VAL A 21 17.89 13.29 69.07
CA VAL A 21 18.37 14.70 69.14
C VAL A 21 19.75 15.05 68.48
N GLN A 22 19.65 15.89 67.42
CA GLN A 22 20.51 16.98 66.85
C GLN A 22 21.95 16.68 66.33
N CYS A 23 22.47 17.16 65.18
CA CYS A 23 22.29 18.27 64.20
C CYS A 23 23.51 19.23 64.17
N LEU A 24 23.95 19.55 62.93
CA LEU A 24 24.81 20.65 62.46
C LEU A 24 26.33 20.56 62.70
N ALA A 25 27.18 20.43 61.65
CA ALA A 25 27.69 21.45 60.69
C ALA A 25 29.13 21.84 61.10
N LEU A 26 30.17 22.04 60.28
CA LEU A 26 30.35 22.45 58.89
C LEU A 26 31.83 22.22 58.53
N ALA A 27 32.15 21.67 57.36
CA ALA A 27 33.30 22.05 56.51
C ALA A 27 33.24 21.26 55.20
N VAL A 28 32.21 21.55 54.40
CA VAL A 28 32.18 21.27 52.96
C VAL A 28 32.53 22.58 52.26
N ILE A 29 33.70 22.60 51.64
CA ILE A 29 34.09 23.51 50.55
C ILE A 29 34.74 22.54 49.56
N GLY A 30 34.33 22.35 48.32
CA GLY A 30 33.28 22.84 47.45
C GLY A 30 33.54 22.13 46.12
N LEU A 31 32.47 21.78 45.38
CA LEU A 31 32.39 21.17 44.03
C LEU A 31 31.53 19.87 44.00
N PRO A 32 30.20 20.01 43.98
CA PRO A 32 29.35 19.08 43.24
C PRO A 32 28.61 19.75 42.06
N TRP A 33 28.75 21.07 41.86
CA TRP A 33 27.96 21.79 40.85
C TRP A 33 28.48 21.67 39.40
N GLY A 34 29.67 21.10 39.17
CA GLY A 34 30.26 21.01 37.83
C GLY A 34 29.78 19.83 36.99
N VAL A 35 29.53 18.67 37.62
CA VAL A 35 29.16 17.43 36.88
C VAL A 35 27.68 17.43 36.51
N GLU A 36 26.80 17.91 37.40
CA GLU A 36 25.37 18.06 37.09
C GLU A 36 25.12 19.16 36.04
N ALA A 37 25.89 20.26 36.06
CA ALA A 37 25.77 21.33 35.08
C ALA A 37 26.30 20.92 33.70
N GLN A 38 27.38 20.13 33.64
CA GLN A 38 27.91 19.60 32.37
C GLN A 38 26.95 18.56 31.77
N ALA A 39 26.48 17.59 32.56
CA ALA A 39 25.50 16.61 32.09
C ALA A 39 24.20 17.29 31.62
N ALA A 40 23.71 18.30 32.33
CA ALA A 40 22.54 19.08 31.89
C ALA A 40 22.81 19.93 30.63
N ALA A 41 24.03 20.42 30.43
CA ALA A 41 24.42 21.13 29.21
C ALA A 41 24.57 20.18 28.01
N ASP A 42 25.08 18.97 28.24
CA ASP A 42 25.21 17.90 27.25
C ASP A 42 23.80 17.43 26.82
N ASP A 43 22.89 17.21 27.78
CA ASP A 43 21.47 16.91 27.51
C ASP A 43 20.77 18.01 26.70
N ALA A 44 20.98 19.28 27.05
CA ALA A 44 20.40 20.40 26.32
C ALA A 44 20.94 20.50 24.88
N SER A 45 22.23 20.22 24.68
CA SER A 45 22.84 20.18 23.35
C SER A 45 22.29 19.03 22.50
N PHE A 46 22.13 17.84 23.10
CA PHE A 46 21.53 16.70 22.43
C PHE A 46 20.09 17.00 21.99
N LEU A 47 19.27 17.53 22.89
CA LEU A 47 17.88 17.91 22.60
C LEU A 47 17.79 18.96 21.50
N ALA A 48 18.66 19.98 21.51
CA ALA A 48 18.70 21.00 20.47
C ALA A 48 19.05 20.40 19.10
N GLN A 49 19.97 19.44 19.05
CA GLN A 49 20.35 18.77 17.80
C GLN A 49 19.25 17.81 17.29
N VAL A 50 18.57 17.09 18.19
CA VAL A 50 17.39 16.28 17.84
C VAL A 50 16.30 17.18 17.26
N GLN A 51 15.99 18.30 17.90
CA GLN A 51 14.99 19.24 17.39
C GLN A 51 15.37 19.75 15.99
N ALA A 52 16.63 20.15 15.77
CA ALA A 52 17.10 20.62 14.48
C ALA A 52 17.00 19.55 13.38
N ASP A 53 17.31 18.28 13.68
CA ASP A 53 17.18 17.18 12.73
C ASP A 53 15.71 16.81 12.47
N THR A 54 14.84 16.87 13.48
CA THR A 54 13.38 16.69 13.31
C THR A 54 12.81 17.76 12.39
N GLU A 55 13.17 19.04 12.59
CA GLU A 55 12.77 20.15 11.72
C GLU A 55 13.28 19.96 10.29
N TRP A 56 14.53 19.52 10.12
CA TRP A 56 15.08 19.19 8.80
C TRP A 56 14.29 18.07 8.12
N LEU A 57 14.00 16.98 8.82
CA LEU A 57 13.19 15.87 8.30
C LEU A 57 11.77 16.32 7.93
N ALA A 58 11.14 17.14 8.74
CA ALA A 58 9.79 17.67 8.49
C ALA A 58 9.75 18.69 7.33
N SER A 59 10.87 19.37 7.03
CA SER A 59 10.94 20.44 6.02
C SER A 59 10.68 20.00 4.57
N TYR A 60 10.69 18.70 4.28
CA TYR A 60 10.43 18.18 2.93
C TYR A 60 8.97 18.28 2.49
N GLY A 61 8.04 18.64 3.41
CA GLY A 61 6.61 18.73 3.19
C GLY A 61 5.91 17.37 3.17
N THR A 62 6.47 16.41 2.43
CA THR A 62 6.07 15.00 2.50
C THR A 62 7.29 14.08 2.47
N ARG A 63 7.24 13.02 3.27
CA ARG A 63 8.17 11.88 3.20
C ARG A 63 7.49 10.60 2.74
N GLN A 64 6.37 10.74 2.02
CA GLN A 64 5.68 9.63 1.38
C GLN A 64 6.54 9.06 0.26
N ILE A 65 6.78 7.76 0.33
CA ILE A 65 7.52 7.02 -0.69
C ILE A 65 6.88 7.16 -2.08
N GLY A 66 7.74 7.25 -3.10
CA GLY A 66 7.33 7.46 -4.50
C GLY A 66 7.11 8.93 -4.88
N THR A 67 7.28 9.86 -3.95
CA THR A 67 7.25 11.30 -4.22
C THR A 67 8.67 11.87 -4.43
N ALA A 68 8.77 12.98 -5.17
CA ALA A 68 10.05 13.65 -5.39
C ALA A 68 10.72 14.18 -4.10
N PRO A 69 9.98 14.75 -3.12
CA PRO A 69 10.57 15.14 -1.84
C PRO A 69 11.16 13.97 -1.04
N HIS A 70 10.49 12.81 -1.00
CA HIS A 70 11.03 11.59 -0.37
C HIS A 70 12.33 11.12 -1.03
N ALA A 71 12.39 11.12 -2.38
CA ALA A 71 13.61 10.76 -3.09
C ALA A 71 14.80 11.68 -2.76
N ARG A 72 14.55 12.99 -2.58
CA ARG A 72 15.59 13.93 -2.12
C ARG A 72 16.03 13.64 -0.71
N LEU A 73 15.08 13.43 0.21
CA LEU A 73 15.38 13.06 1.59
C LEU A 73 16.28 11.82 1.65
N GLN A 74 15.97 10.77 0.89
CA GLN A 74 16.75 9.54 0.88
C GLN A 74 18.22 9.80 0.51
N ALA A 75 18.46 10.65 -0.51
CA ALA A 75 19.81 11.05 -0.91
C ALA A 75 20.52 11.93 0.14
N ASP A 76 19.79 12.88 0.73
CA ASP A 76 20.34 13.79 1.73
C ASP A 76 20.64 13.08 3.06
N LEU A 77 19.79 12.15 3.49
CA LEU A 77 20.01 11.31 4.67
C LEU A 77 21.24 10.42 4.46
N GLN A 78 21.35 9.74 3.32
CA GLN A 78 22.52 8.94 2.99
C GLN A 78 23.81 9.79 3.04
N SER A 79 23.77 10.99 2.46
CA SER A 79 24.91 11.93 2.46
C SER A 79 25.28 12.37 3.87
N ARG A 80 24.29 12.64 4.73
CA ARG A 80 24.51 12.98 6.15
C ARG A 80 25.15 11.84 6.92
N LEU A 81 24.70 10.60 6.72
CA LEU A 81 25.30 9.42 7.36
C LEU A 81 26.76 9.23 6.93
N GLN A 82 27.04 9.39 5.64
CA GLN A 82 28.40 9.28 5.09
C GLN A 82 29.35 10.38 5.58
N ALA A 83 28.81 11.53 5.98
CA ALA A 83 29.60 12.64 6.52
C ALA A 83 30.00 12.44 7.99
N ILE A 84 29.43 11.46 8.71
CA ILE A 84 29.78 11.18 10.11
C ILE A 84 31.13 10.43 10.16
N PRO A 85 32.16 10.96 10.84
CA PRO A 85 33.45 10.29 10.96
C PRO A 85 33.32 8.92 11.64
N GLY A 86 34.06 7.92 11.14
CA GLY A 86 34.08 6.58 11.74
C GLY A 86 32.85 5.71 11.41
N VAL A 87 31.91 6.21 10.61
CA VAL A 87 30.72 5.47 10.18
C VAL A 87 30.93 4.85 8.80
N GLN A 88 30.56 3.57 8.65
CA GLN A 88 30.43 2.92 7.34
C GLN A 88 28.95 2.83 6.96
N VAL A 89 28.61 3.18 5.71
CA VAL A 89 27.21 3.22 5.25
C VAL A 89 26.98 2.19 4.15
N TRP A 90 25.88 1.44 4.27
CA TRP A 90 25.37 0.53 3.24
C TRP A 90 23.95 0.88 2.84
N SER A 91 23.62 0.60 1.59
CA SER A 91 22.30 0.82 1.00
C SER A 91 21.67 -0.52 0.65
N HIS A 92 20.39 -0.68 0.98
CA HIS A 92 19.60 -1.84 0.65
C HIS A 92 18.35 -1.41 -0.10
N GLU A 93 18.38 -1.62 -1.42
CA GLU A 93 17.30 -1.26 -2.32
C GLU A 93 16.35 -2.43 -2.55
N PHE A 94 15.05 -2.14 -2.57
CA PHE A 94 14.01 -3.14 -2.86
C PHE A 94 12.79 -2.49 -3.51
N PRO A 95 12.05 -3.21 -4.36
CA PRO A 95 10.85 -2.68 -4.99
C PRO A 95 9.68 -2.60 -4.00
N VAL A 96 8.89 -1.54 -4.10
CA VAL A 96 7.63 -1.36 -3.37
C VAL A 96 6.56 -0.81 -4.29
N VAL A 97 5.35 -1.33 -4.18
CA VAL A 97 4.19 -0.86 -4.94
C VAL A 97 3.42 0.16 -4.10
N VAL A 98 3.36 1.40 -4.57
CA VAL A 98 2.72 2.53 -3.86
C VAL A 98 1.79 3.31 -4.78
N PRO A 99 0.77 3.99 -4.22
CA PRO A 99 -0.03 4.92 -5.00
C PRO A 99 0.77 6.20 -5.25
N VAL A 100 0.86 6.61 -6.51
CA VAL A 100 1.49 7.86 -6.91
C VAL A 100 0.40 8.79 -7.44
N HIS A 101 0.19 9.90 -6.74
CA HIS A 101 -0.70 10.96 -7.15
C HIS A 101 -0.02 11.78 -8.26
N GLU A 102 -0.76 12.07 -9.33
CA GLU A 102 -0.27 12.87 -10.44
C GLU A 102 -0.86 14.28 -10.39
N GLU A 103 -2.18 14.37 -10.32
CA GLU A 103 -2.90 15.64 -10.32
C GLU A 103 -4.31 15.43 -9.76
N THR A 104 -4.75 16.37 -8.92
CA THR A 104 -6.14 16.49 -8.51
C THR A 104 -6.53 17.96 -8.52
N VAL A 105 -7.60 18.28 -9.23
CA VAL A 105 -8.12 19.65 -9.37
C VAL A 105 -9.58 19.68 -8.99
N PHE A 106 -9.92 20.63 -8.13
CA PHE A 106 -11.28 21.04 -7.82
C PHE A 106 -11.61 22.30 -8.63
N HIS A 107 -12.57 22.24 -9.53
CA HIS A 107 -13.03 23.38 -10.30
C HIS A 107 -14.37 23.87 -9.76
N ALA A 108 -14.37 25.06 -9.14
CA ALA A 108 -15.59 25.71 -8.65
C ALA A 108 -16.36 26.35 -9.81
N ASP A 109 -17.62 25.95 -10.01
CA ASP A 109 -18.47 26.44 -11.11
C ASP A 109 -19.22 27.74 -10.76
N GLY A 110 -18.76 28.48 -9.74
CA GLY A 110 -19.33 29.75 -9.30
C GLY A 110 -19.06 30.06 -7.83
N GLY A 111 -19.73 31.09 -7.30
CA GLY A 111 -19.60 31.51 -5.91
C GLY A 111 -18.43 32.46 -5.66
N VAL A 112 -17.93 32.47 -4.43
CA VAL A 112 -16.90 33.43 -3.95
C VAL A 112 -15.47 33.11 -4.36
N LEU A 113 -15.20 31.88 -4.83
CA LEU A 113 -13.89 31.40 -5.25
C LEU A 113 -14.01 30.58 -6.55
N PRO A 114 -14.43 31.19 -7.68
CA PRO A 114 -14.58 30.46 -8.94
C PRO A 114 -13.24 30.01 -9.51
N GLY A 115 -13.25 28.94 -10.30
CA GLY A 115 -12.07 28.43 -11.01
C GLY A 115 -11.35 27.28 -10.29
N PRO A 116 -10.11 26.97 -10.70
CA PRO A 116 -9.39 25.80 -10.24
C PRO A 116 -8.72 26.02 -8.88
N HIS A 117 -8.79 24.98 -8.04
CA HIS A 117 -8.12 24.89 -6.75
C HIS A 117 -7.46 23.53 -6.60
N ALA A 118 -6.31 23.52 -5.92
CA ALA A 118 -5.63 22.27 -5.57
C ALA A 118 -6.33 21.62 -4.36
N ILE A 119 -6.63 20.34 -4.50
CA ILE A 119 -7.10 19.46 -3.42
C ILE A 119 -6.28 18.17 -3.50
N LEU A 120 -6.29 17.36 -2.44
CA LEU A 120 -5.48 16.15 -2.37
C LEU A 120 -6.38 14.91 -2.27
N PRO A 121 -6.06 13.80 -2.94
CA PRO A 121 -6.78 12.55 -2.72
C PRO A 121 -6.43 11.97 -1.35
N LEU A 122 -7.40 11.32 -0.71
CA LEU A 122 -7.08 10.48 0.45
C LEU A 122 -6.27 9.25 0.02
N TRP A 123 -5.62 8.61 0.99
CA TRP A 123 -4.97 7.32 0.81
C TRP A 123 -5.98 6.27 0.29
N PRO A 124 -5.59 5.39 -0.64
CA PRO A 124 -6.48 4.38 -1.20
C PRO A 124 -7.06 3.43 -0.14
N ASP A 125 -8.34 3.05 -0.30
CA ASP A 125 -8.87 1.90 0.46
C ASP A 125 -8.47 0.62 -0.26
N VAL A 126 -7.55 -0.13 0.35
CA VAL A 126 -6.97 -1.34 -0.26
C VAL A 126 -6.32 -0.98 -1.60
N ALA A 127 -6.85 -1.44 -2.73
CA ALA A 127 -6.32 -1.19 -4.07
C ALA A 127 -7.04 -0.04 -4.81
N ARG A 128 -8.11 0.54 -4.24
CA ARG A 128 -8.96 1.52 -4.93
C ARG A 128 -8.46 2.95 -4.74
N LEU A 129 -7.86 3.49 -5.80
CA LEU A 129 -7.43 4.89 -5.90
C LEU A 129 -8.64 5.83 -5.98
N ASN A 130 -8.48 7.06 -5.49
CA ASN A 130 -9.49 8.13 -5.58
C ASN A 130 -9.42 8.87 -6.94
N THR A 131 -9.27 8.13 -8.04
CA THR A 131 -9.24 8.68 -9.42
C THR A 131 -10.65 9.01 -9.91
N THR A 132 -10.78 9.91 -10.89
CA THR A 132 -12.06 10.19 -11.57
C THR A 132 -12.06 9.65 -13.00
N PRO A 133 -13.23 9.45 -13.63
CA PRO A 133 -13.32 9.36 -15.08
C PRO A 133 -12.70 10.61 -15.76
N ALA A 134 -12.41 10.52 -17.06
CA ALA A 134 -11.84 11.64 -17.83
C ALA A 134 -12.72 12.89 -17.81
N ALA A 135 -14.05 12.73 -17.76
CA ALA A 135 -15.01 13.83 -17.65
C ALA A 135 -15.04 14.49 -16.25
N GLY A 136 -14.37 13.90 -15.25
CA GLY A 136 -14.44 14.29 -13.86
C GLY A 136 -15.73 13.85 -13.16
N ILE A 137 -15.84 14.18 -11.88
CA ILE A 137 -17.05 14.03 -11.08
C ILE A 137 -17.63 15.43 -10.86
N GLN A 138 -18.85 15.66 -11.31
CA GLN A 138 -19.53 16.95 -11.15
C GLN A 138 -20.76 16.80 -10.26
N GLY A 139 -21.01 17.80 -9.41
CA GLY A 139 -22.20 17.83 -8.57
C GLY A 139 -22.32 19.11 -7.74
N SER A 140 -23.51 19.33 -7.20
CA SER A 140 -23.72 20.37 -6.18
C SER A 140 -22.94 20.04 -4.92
N LEU A 141 -22.46 21.06 -4.20
CA LEU A 141 -21.75 20.88 -2.95
C LEU A 141 -22.72 20.93 -1.77
N VAL A 142 -22.61 19.94 -0.88
CA VAL A 142 -23.50 19.82 0.29
C VAL A 142 -22.66 19.63 1.54
N TYR A 143 -22.55 20.68 2.36
CA TYR A 143 -21.92 20.56 3.67
C TYR A 143 -22.80 19.75 4.63
N VAL A 144 -22.23 18.70 5.23
CA VAL A 144 -22.94 17.74 6.11
C VAL A 144 -22.33 17.65 7.52
N GLY A 145 -21.40 18.53 7.87
CA GLY A 145 -20.71 18.49 9.16
C GLY A 145 -20.07 17.13 9.43
N ASP A 146 -20.48 16.48 10.53
CA ASP A 146 -19.96 15.18 10.98
C ASP A 146 -20.73 13.96 10.41
N ALA A 147 -21.61 14.17 9.42
CA ALA A 147 -22.45 13.14 8.83
C ALA A 147 -23.23 12.29 9.87
N ALA A 148 -23.78 12.95 10.89
CA ALA A 148 -24.74 12.33 11.80
C ALA A 148 -26.06 12.07 11.05
N TYR A 149 -26.67 10.89 11.25
CA TYR A 149 -27.85 10.46 10.48
C TYR A 149 -29.01 11.45 10.52
N ASP A 150 -29.23 12.09 11.67
CA ASP A 150 -30.26 13.10 11.91
C ASP A 150 -29.98 14.45 11.23
N GLN A 151 -28.76 14.68 10.76
CA GLN A 151 -28.31 15.91 10.10
C GLN A 151 -28.14 15.75 8.59
N LEU A 152 -28.25 14.52 8.04
CA LEU A 152 -27.99 14.25 6.63
C LEU A 152 -29.20 14.66 5.75
N PRO A 153 -29.04 15.60 4.80
CA PRO A 153 -30.10 16.01 3.90
C PRO A 153 -30.23 15.02 2.74
N ALA A 154 -30.81 13.84 2.98
CA ALA A 154 -30.88 12.72 2.04
C ALA A 154 -31.31 13.12 0.61
N GLN A 155 -32.35 13.96 0.48
CA GLN A 155 -32.84 14.41 -0.82
C GLN A 155 -31.82 15.24 -1.61
N ARG A 156 -30.96 16.01 -0.93
CA ARG A 156 -29.95 16.87 -1.57
C ARG A 156 -28.65 16.10 -1.86
N LEU A 157 -28.43 14.95 -1.23
CA LEU A 157 -27.19 14.20 -1.36
C LEU A 157 -27.10 13.38 -2.65
N LYS A 158 -28.23 12.96 -3.21
CA LYS A 158 -28.28 12.18 -4.45
C LYS A 158 -27.65 12.93 -5.62
N GLY A 159 -26.56 12.39 -6.16
CA GLY A 159 -25.80 12.99 -7.27
C GLY A 159 -24.89 14.16 -6.86
N SER A 160 -24.74 14.44 -5.57
CA SER A 160 -23.98 15.59 -5.06
C SER A 160 -22.56 15.22 -4.63
N ILE A 161 -21.73 16.24 -4.41
CA ILE A 161 -20.44 16.12 -3.73
C ILE A 161 -20.65 16.54 -2.28
N ALA A 162 -20.49 15.60 -1.36
CA ALA A 162 -20.63 15.88 0.07
C ALA A 162 -19.36 16.56 0.60
N VAL A 163 -19.52 17.56 1.45
CA VAL A 163 -18.43 18.24 2.16
C VAL A 163 -18.56 17.94 3.64
N MET A 164 -17.54 17.37 4.27
CA MET A 164 -17.59 16.93 5.67
C MET A 164 -16.31 17.23 6.43
N GLU A 165 -16.43 17.24 7.75
CA GLU A 165 -15.31 17.43 8.66
C GLU A 165 -14.45 16.16 8.74
N MET A 166 -13.12 16.30 8.61
CA MET A 166 -12.17 15.18 8.67
C MET A 166 -12.27 14.42 9.99
N ARG A 167 -12.64 15.08 11.09
CA ARG A 167 -12.81 14.41 12.39
C ARG A 167 -13.84 13.29 12.39
N ALA A 168 -14.79 13.32 11.45
CA ALA A 168 -15.87 12.36 11.28
C ALA A 168 -15.66 11.42 10.07
N GLN A 169 -14.40 11.27 9.64
CA GLN A 169 -14.03 10.43 8.50
C GLN A 169 -14.65 9.05 8.56
N GLU A 170 -14.77 8.42 9.73
CA GLU A 170 -15.33 7.07 9.88
C GLU A 170 -16.77 6.94 9.35
N ARG A 171 -17.50 8.05 9.23
CA ARG A 171 -18.90 8.12 8.78
C ARG A 171 -19.05 8.43 7.31
N TYR A 172 -17.95 8.58 6.56
CA TYR A 172 -18.00 8.97 5.14
C TYR A 172 -18.88 8.07 4.29
N HIS A 173 -19.00 6.78 4.64
CA HIS A 173 -19.82 5.83 3.89
C HIS A 173 -21.30 6.22 3.86
N ARG A 174 -21.80 6.92 4.90
CA ARG A 174 -23.22 7.29 5.03
C ARG A 174 -23.69 8.23 3.94
N VAL A 175 -22.85 9.17 3.50
CA VAL A 175 -23.22 10.09 2.42
C VAL A 175 -23.30 9.37 1.08
N PHE A 176 -22.47 8.34 0.86
CA PHE A 176 -22.58 7.47 -0.31
C PHE A 176 -23.85 6.61 -0.26
N ASP A 177 -24.26 6.13 0.91
CA ASP A 177 -25.51 5.38 1.08
C ASP A 177 -26.75 6.23 0.70
N LEU A 178 -26.63 7.56 0.76
CA LEU A 178 -27.65 8.53 0.35
C LEU A 178 -27.43 9.09 -1.07
N GLY A 179 -26.47 8.54 -1.82
CA GLY A 179 -26.27 8.81 -3.24
C GLY A 179 -25.27 9.92 -3.58
N ALA A 180 -24.44 10.38 -2.64
CA ALA A 180 -23.31 11.24 -2.98
C ALA A 180 -22.33 10.54 -3.94
N VAL A 181 -21.74 11.30 -4.87
CA VAL A 181 -20.82 10.78 -5.89
C VAL A 181 -19.35 10.95 -5.51
N ALA A 182 -19.05 11.84 -4.57
CA ALA A 182 -17.73 12.04 -3.99
C ALA A 182 -17.83 12.72 -2.61
N VAL A 183 -16.73 12.69 -1.87
CA VAL A 183 -16.59 13.37 -0.57
C VAL A 183 -15.36 14.28 -0.60
N ILE A 184 -15.53 15.50 -0.09
CA ILE A 184 -14.45 16.43 0.23
C ILE A 184 -14.39 16.58 1.76
N PHE A 185 -13.23 16.28 2.32
CA PHE A 185 -12.90 16.49 3.72
C PHE A 185 -12.29 17.86 3.94
N LEU A 186 -12.74 18.52 5.00
CA LEU A 186 -12.17 19.76 5.50
C LEU A 186 -11.38 19.49 6.77
N GLU A 187 -10.26 20.19 6.93
CA GLU A 187 -9.51 20.15 8.18
C GLU A 187 -10.39 20.55 9.37
N SER A 188 -10.28 19.79 10.46
CA SER A 188 -11.10 19.95 11.65
C SER A 188 -10.25 20.48 12.81
N ASN A 189 -10.84 21.30 13.67
CA ASN A 189 -10.12 21.83 14.85
C ASN A 189 -9.72 20.75 15.88
N THR A 190 -10.27 19.55 15.76
CA THR A 190 -10.00 18.42 16.66
C THR A 190 -9.61 17.21 15.82
N PRO A 191 -8.53 16.49 16.18
CA PRO A 191 -8.13 15.29 15.45
C PRO A 191 -9.23 14.23 15.55
N GLY A 192 -9.58 13.62 14.41
CA GLY A 192 -10.49 12.48 14.35
C GLY A 192 -9.77 11.16 14.60
N GLU A 193 -10.50 10.16 15.08
CA GLU A 193 -9.92 8.82 15.24
C GLU A 193 -9.49 8.23 13.89
N PRO A 194 -8.33 7.57 13.82
CA PRO A 194 -7.91 6.84 12.63
C PRO A 194 -8.75 5.59 12.46
N VAL A 195 -9.53 5.54 11.38
CA VAL A 195 -10.29 4.36 11.01
C VAL A 195 -9.81 3.85 9.66
N SER A 196 -9.20 2.66 9.67
CA SER A 196 -8.90 1.93 8.45
C SER A 196 -10.18 1.30 7.92
N THR A 197 -10.74 1.85 6.84
CA THR A 197 -11.83 1.22 6.10
C THR A 197 -11.26 0.26 5.07
N ARG A 198 -11.68 -1.01 5.13
CA ARG A 198 -11.24 -2.05 4.16
C ARG A 198 -12.26 -2.23 3.02
N GLN A 199 -12.87 -1.13 2.57
CA GLN A 199 -13.90 -1.17 1.53
C GLN A 199 -13.26 -0.98 0.15
N SER A 200 -13.18 -2.05 -0.65
CA SER A 200 -12.69 -1.96 -2.05
C SER A 200 -13.74 -1.40 -3.03
N VAL A 201 -14.60 -0.50 -2.57
CA VAL A 201 -15.70 0.12 -3.34
C VAL A 201 -15.24 1.50 -3.83
N TYR A 202 -15.65 1.85 -5.05
CA TYR A 202 -15.35 3.16 -5.62
C TYR A 202 -16.13 4.27 -4.89
N LYS A 203 -15.47 4.90 -3.92
CA LYS A 203 -15.98 5.99 -3.09
C LYS A 203 -14.92 7.11 -3.05
N PRO A 204 -14.88 7.98 -4.07
CA PRO A 204 -13.84 9.00 -4.21
C PRO A 204 -13.84 9.99 -3.06
N ARG A 205 -12.67 10.17 -2.44
CA ARG A 205 -12.46 10.99 -1.26
C ARG A 205 -11.28 11.93 -1.46
N TYR A 206 -11.50 13.18 -1.13
CA TYR A 206 -10.51 14.25 -1.29
C TYR A 206 -10.42 15.10 -0.03
N TYR A 207 -9.36 15.87 0.09
CA TYR A 207 -9.06 16.74 1.21
C TYR A 207 -8.67 18.13 0.72
N VAL A 208 -9.15 19.15 1.41
CA VAL A 208 -8.81 20.55 1.17
C VAL A 208 -7.84 21.04 2.23
N ALA A 209 -6.61 21.31 1.83
CA ALA A 209 -5.59 21.93 2.70
C ALA A 209 -5.71 23.46 2.73
N ASP A 210 -6.25 24.08 1.69
CA ASP A 210 -6.40 25.53 1.61
C ASP A 210 -7.50 26.04 2.55
N ALA A 211 -7.12 26.87 3.53
CA ALA A 211 -8.03 27.35 4.56
C ALA A 211 -9.16 28.24 4.00
N ALA A 212 -8.90 29.02 2.95
CA ALA A 212 -9.89 29.92 2.37
C ALA A 212 -10.98 29.14 1.60
N LEU A 213 -10.57 28.13 0.83
CA LEU A 213 -11.47 27.19 0.16
C LEU A 213 -12.25 26.37 1.19
N ALA A 214 -11.60 25.85 2.23
CA ALA A 214 -12.27 25.10 3.28
C ALA A 214 -13.35 25.95 3.98
N ALA A 215 -13.06 27.21 4.30
CA ALA A 215 -14.04 28.14 4.87
C ALA A 215 -15.21 28.40 3.90
N ALA A 216 -14.93 28.64 2.62
CA ALA A 216 -15.97 28.87 1.61
C ALA A 216 -16.88 27.65 1.42
N LEU A 217 -16.32 26.43 1.45
CA LEU A 217 -17.08 25.18 1.39
C LEU A 217 -17.93 24.96 2.64
N ARG A 218 -17.36 25.20 3.82
CA ARG A 218 -18.07 25.10 5.11
C ARG A 218 -19.26 26.05 5.22
N GLU A 219 -19.12 27.25 4.65
CA GLU A 219 -20.17 28.28 4.61
C GLU A 219 -21.12 28.12 3.41
N ASN A 220 -20.99 27.07 2.61
CA ASN A 220 -21.77 26.82 1.38
C ASN A 220 -21.75 28.01 0.39
N ARG A 221 -20.61 28.71 0.28
CA ARG A 221 -20.44 29.86 -0.64
C ARG A 221 -20.00 29.46 -2.06
N ILE A 222 -19.90 28.15 -2.32
CA ILE A 222 -19.61 27.57 -3.63
C ILE A 222 -20.73 26.58 -3.94
N PRO A 223 -21.53 26.79 -5.01
CA PRO A 223 -22.75 26.02 -5.24
C PRO A 223 -22.50 24.62 -5.79
N SER A 224 -21.52 24.47 -6.67
CA SER A 224 -21.20 23.23 -7.38
C SER A 224 -19.76 23.23 -7.84
N ALA A 225 -19.23 22.04 -8.10
CA ALA A 225 -17.88 21.87 -8.60
C ALA A 225 -17.76 20.62 -9.48
N ARG A 226 -16.65 20.59 -10.23
CA ARG A 226 -16.12 19.41 -10.90
C ARG A 226 -14.78 19.03 -10.30
N ILE A 227 -14.60 17.75 -9.97
CA ILE A 227 -13.32 17.19 -9.51
C ILE A 227 -12.73 16.35 -10.63
N THR A 228 -11.44 16.53 -10.91
CA THR A 228 -10.65 15.64 -11.77
C THR A 228 -9.46 15.13 -10.97
N SER A 229 -9.24 13.82 -10.93
CA SER A 229 -8.17 13.18 -10.16
C SER A 229 -7.50 12.06 -10.95
N ARG A 230 -6.18 12.10 -11.03
CA ARG A 230 -5.33 11.06 -11.62
C ARG A 230 -4.28 10.59 -10.61
N ALA A 231 -4.22 9.28 -10.47
CA ALA A 231 -3.26 8.57 -9.64
C ALA A 231 -3.09 7.16 -10.23
N GLN A 232 -1.94 6.55 -9.97
CA GLN A 232 -1.67 5.19 -10.42
C GLN A 232 -0.81 4.42 -9.41
N TRP A 233 -0.97 3.11 -9.39
CA TRP A 233 -0.06 2.23 -8.67
C TRP A 233 1.25 2.13 -9.45
N LYS A 234 2.36 2.47 -8.80
CA LYS A 234 3.71 2.34 -9.38
C LYS A 234 4.58 1.47 -8.48
N THR A 235 5.41 0.65 -9.11
CA THR A 235 6.57 0.07 -8.44
C THR A 235 7.67 1.12 -8.39
N VAL A 236 8.10 1.49 -7.20
CA VAL A 236 9.23 2.40 -6.96
C VAL A 236 10.30 1.68 -6.13
N THR A 237 11.52 2.21 -6.11
CA THR A 237 12.61 1.65 -5.31
C THR A 237 12.63 2.33 -3.94
N ALA A 238 12.38 1.55 -2.89
CA ALA A 238 12.62 1.93 -1.50
C ALA A 238 14.07 1.63 -1.12
N ARG A 239 14.60 2.29 -0.08
CA ARG A 239 15.98 2.07 0.36
C ARG A 239 16.14 2.08 1.88
N ASN A 240 16.42 0.92 2.48
CA ASN A 240 16.94 0.96 3.85
C ASN A 240 18.41 1.43 3.82
N LEU A 241 18.77 2.30 4.75
CA LEU A 241 20.14 2.76 4.95
C LEU A 241 20.68 2.17 6.25
N TYR A 242 21.84 1.53 6.17
CA TYR A 242 22.52 0.96 7.33
C TYR A 242 23.80 1.75 7.62
N ALA A 243 24.02 2.11 8.88
CA ALA A 243 25.22 2.79 9.35
C ALA A 243 25.88 1.96 10.45
N GLY A 244 27.13 1.53 10.23
CA GLY A 244 27.89 0.72 11.16
C GLY A 244 28.98 1.52 11.86
N VAL A 245 29.10 1.34 13.17
CA VAL A 245 30.22 1.84 13.98
C VAL A 245 30.86 0.67 14.71
N ARG A 246 32.19 0.72 14.89
CA ARG A 246 32.90 -0.25 15.70
C ARG A 246 34.15 0.36 16.33
N PRO A 247 34.56 -0.12 17.52
CA PRO A 247 35.87 0.20 18.07
C PRO A 247 37.00 -0.36 17.19
N GLU A 248 38.12 0.35 17.20
CA GLU A 248 39.37 -0.15 16.63
C GLU A 248 39.96 -1.26 17.50
N GLY A 249 40.57 -2.27 16.88
CA GLY A 249 41.30 -3.34 17.58
C GLY A 249 40.46 -4.35 18.37
N ILE A 250 39.13 -4.17 18.50
CA ILE A 250 38.25 -5.16 19.11
C ILE A 250 37.77 -6.16 18.05
N PRO A 251 37.92 -7.48 18.26
CA PRO A 251 37.40 -8.50 17.34
C PRO A 251 35.89 -8.34 17.11
N GLY A 252 35.43 -8.63 15.90
CA GLY A 252 34.02 -8.49 15.54
C GLY A 252 33.10 -9.40 16.33
N VAL A 253 32.54 -8.87 17.40
CA VAL A 253 31.37 -9.43 18.08
C VAL A 253 30.09 -9.07 17.33
N THR A 254 29.07 -9.89 17.46
CA THR A 254 27.76 -9.63 16.83
C THR A 254 27.21 -8.26 17.28
N PRO A 255 26.88 -7.33 16.38
CA PRO A 255 26.35 -6.01 16.73
C PRO A 255 24.96 -6.06 17.37
N TYR A 256 24.63 -4.97 18.07
CA TYR A 256 23.24 -4.60 18.35
C TYR A 256 22.73 -3.71 17.24
N ALA A 257 21.48 -3.91 16.84
CA ALA A 257 20.81 -3.07 15.86
C ALA A 257 19.89 -2.06 16.54
N LEU A 258 19.99 -0.79 16.19
CA LEU A 258 19.05 0.26 16.55
C LEU A 258 18.37 0.75 15.27
N VAL A 259 17.04 0.84 15.23
CA VAL A 259 16.30 1.13 14.00
C VAL A 259 15.18 2.12 14.20
N ALA A 260 14.94 2.94 13.18
CA ALA A 260 13.85 3.91 13.11
C ALA A 260 13.41 4.09 11.65
N PRO A 261 12.11 4.31 11.39
CA PRO A 261 11.65 4.70 10.06
C PRO A 261 12.06 6.13 9.73
N TYR A 262 12.35 6.42 8.46
CA TYR A 262 12.52 7.79 7.98
C TYR A 262 11.43 8.20 6.98
N ASP A 263 10.72 7.23 6.39
CA ASP A 263 9.52 7.50 5.59
C ASP A 263 8.36 7.94 6.48
N ALA A 264 7.34 8.52 5.86
CA ALA A 264 6.11 8.86 6.54
C ALA A 264 4.91 8.55 5.64
N MET A 265 3.77 8.27 6.26
CA MET A 265 2.48 8.14 5.57
C MET A 265 1.45 9.02 6.26
N SER A 266 0.49 9.49 5.47
CA SER A 266 -0.68 10.21 5.97
C SER A 266 -1.95 9.62 5.36
N ARG A 267 -3.09 9.93 5.98
CA ARG A 267 -4.42 9.64 5.40
C ARG A 267 -4.65 10.42 4.12
N VAL A 268 -3.92 11.50 3.92
CA VAL A 268 -3.96 12.34 2.72
C VAL A 268 -2.67 12.12 1.95
N MET A 269 -2.79 11.78 0.67
CA MET A 269 -1.60 11.62 -0.17
C MET A 269 -0.86 12.95 -0.30
N ASP A 270 0.47 12.86 -0.41
CA ASP A 270 1.39 14.00 -0.56
C ASP A 270 1.44 14.98 0.61
N LEU A 271 0.75 14.69 1.72
CA LEU A 271 0.79 15.49 2.95
C LEU A 271 1.19 14.60 4.13
N ALA A 272 2.45 14.16 4.13
CA ALA A 272 3.00 13.27 5.15
C ALA A 272 4.30 13.84 5.75
N PRO A 273 4.23 14.92 6.56
CA PRO A 273 5.39 15.44 7.28
C PRO A 273 5.82 14.54 8.45
N GLY A 274 4.95 13.68 8.98
CA GLY A 274 5.27 12.59 9.92
C GLY A 274 6.14 12.97 11.12
N ALA A 275 5.72 13.92 11.96
CA ALA A 275 6.56 14.42 13.05
C ALA A 275 7.05 13.30 14.01
N ASP A 276 6.27 12.23 14.16
CA ASP A 276 6.60 11.01 14.90
C ASP A 276 7.84 10.29 14.33
N ALA A 277 7.77 9.81 13.09
CA ALA A 277 8.87 9.13 12.43
C ALA A 277 10.09 10.06 12.23
N ALA A 278 9.85 11.36 12.07
CA ALA A 278 10.92 12.36 12.04
C ALA A 278 11.71 12.37 13.36
N LEU A 279 11.00 12.41 14.49
CA LEU A 279 11.61 12.42 15.81
C LEU A 279 12.40 11.13 16.06
N ASP A 280 11.86 9.96 15.72
CA ASP A 280 12.53 8.68 15.87
C ASP A 280 13.83 8.62 15.06
N CYS A 281 13.77 9.03 13.80
CA CYS A 281 14.93 9.10 12.92
C CYS A 281 15.96 10.12 13.41
N ALA A 282 15.52 11.28 13.90
CA ALA A 282 16.41 12.31 14.44
C ALA A 282 17.12 11.84 15.71
N VAL A 283 16.41 11.18 16.63
CA VAL A 283 17.03 10.59 17.84
C VAL A 283 18.04 9.52 17.45
N LEU A 284 17.68 8.61 16.52
CA LEU A 284 18.60 7.57 16.05
C LEU A 284 19.88 8.15 15.42
N LEU A 285 19.72 9.21 14.62
CA LEU A 285 20.83 9.91 13.98
C LEU A 285 21.77 10.55 15.01
N ASN A 286 21.22 11.10 16.09
CA ASN A 286 22.01 11.70 17.16
C ASN A 286 22.74 10.67 18.02
N VAL A 287 22.08 9.56 18.38
CA VAL A 287 22.73 8.43 19.06
C VAL A 287 23.87 7.86 18.21
N LEU A 288 23.69 7.75 16.88
CA LEU A 288 24.76 7.35 15.98
C LEU A 288 25.97 8.28 16.06
N ARG A 289 25.77 9.61 16.12
CA ARG A 289 26.88 10.57 16.21
C ARG A 289 27.66 10.42 17.52
N GLU A 290 26.97 10.23 18.64
CA GLU A 290 27.61 10.02 19.95
C GLU A 290 28.40 8.71 19.99
N GLU A 291 27.78 7.61 19.55
CA GLU A 291 28.42 6.29 19.52
C GLU A 291 29.57 6.22 18.50
N ALA A 292 29.51 6.97 17.40
CA ALA A 292 30.60 7.05 16.44
C ALA A 292 31.85 7.74 17.01
N ALA A 293 31.68 8.68 17.95
CA ALA A 293 32.81 9.41 18.56
C ALA A 293 33.66 8.52 19.48
N ALA A 294 33.03 7.57 20.19
CA ALA A 294 33.70 6.67 21.13
C ALA A 294 32.99 5.31 21.23
N PRO A 295 32.99 4.49 20.16
CA PRO A 295 32.21 3.26 20.12
C PRO A 295 32.74 2.25 21.13
N SER A 296 31.90 1.83 22.08
CA SER A 296 32.27 0.81 23.08
C SER A 296 32.19 -0.62 22.54
N ARG A 297 31.43 -0.82 21.45
CA ARG A 297 31.20 -2.10 20.78
C ARG A 297 30.74 -1.89 19.33
N PRO A 298 30.70 -2.93 18.48
CA PRO A 298 30.00 -2.87 17.21
C PRO A 298 28.50 -2.59 17.39
N LEU A 299 28.00 -1.59 16.65
CA LEU A 299 26.58 -1.23 16.55
C LEU A 299 26.19 -1.05 15.08
N LEU A 300 24.95 -1.40 14.77
CA LEU A 300 24.34 -1.22 13.46
C LEU A 300 23.10 -0.33 13.60
N PHE A 301 23.06 0.77 12.87
CA PHE A 301 21.93 1.68 12.83
C PHE A 301 21.17 1.46 11.53
N GLY A 302 19.86 1.23 11.60
CA GLY A 302 19.00 1.02 10.44
C GLY A 302 17.97 2.13 10.30
N PHE A 303 18.12 2.94 9.26
CA PHE A 303 17.14 3.93 8.85
C PHE A 303 16.25 3.28 7.79
N LEU A 304 15.01 3.00 8.17
CA LEU A 304 14.10 2.14 7.41
C LEU A 304 13.18 2.96 6.51
N ASP A 305 13.00 2.48 5.29
CA ASP A 305 12.07 3.03 4.32
C ASP A 305 10.84 2.12 4.17
N ALA A 306 9.78 2.60 3.53
CA ALA A 306 8.55 1.85 3.34
C ALA A 306 8.01 1.17 4.62
N TYR A 307 8.24 1.78 5.80
CA TYR A 307 7.76 1.27 7.08
C TYR A 307 6.23 1.32 7.12
N HIS A 308 5.64 2.39 6.61
CA HIS A 308 4.20 2.55 6.61
C HIS A 308 3.50 1.71 5.51
N ILE A 309 4.25 1.08 4.60
CA ILE A 309 3.74 0.15 3.60
C ILE A 309 3.87 -1.28 4.13
N ASN A 310 3.03 -1.64 5.11
CA ASN A 310 3.04 -2.97 5.74
C ASN A 310 4.46 -3.36 6.25
N GLN A 311 5.14 -2.40 6.90
CA GLN A 311 6.47 -2.57 7.49
C GLN A 311 7.47 -3.20 6.52
N LEU A 312 7.38 -2.87 5.23
CA LEU A 312 8.14 -3.56 4.20
C LEU A 312 9.63 -3.40 4.42
N GLY A 313 10.14 -2.20 4.71
CA GLY A 313 11.56 -2.03 5.01
C GLY A 313 12.03 -2.83 6.21
N MET A 314 11.22 -2.94 7.26
CA MET A 314 11.56 -3.77 8.42
C MET A 314 11.59 -5.26 8.06
N ARG A 315 10.65 -5.74 7.24
CA ARG A 315 10.65 -7.14 6.74
C ARG A 315 11.87 -7.42 5.86
N GLN A 316 12.23 -6.47 5.00
CA GLN A 316 13.42 -6.55 4.15
C GLN A 316 14.70 -6.55 4.98
N MET A 317 14.78 -5.72 6.02
CA MET A 317 15.86 -5.78 6.99
C MET A 317 15.90 -7.15 7.67
N GLY A 318 14.78 -7.68 8.14
CA GLY A 318 14.72 -9.01 8.75
C GLY A 318 15.26 -10.11 7.83
N ALA A 319 14.99 -10.00 6.52
CA ALA A 319 15.58 -10.92 5.54
C ALA A 319 17.10 -10.85 5.50
N VAL A 320 17.69 -9.65 5.45
CA VAL A 320 19.15 -9.44 5.47
C VAL A 320 19.79 -9.91 6.79
N MET A 321 19.16 -9.57 7.91
CA MET A 321 19.78 -9.77 9.23
C MET A 321 19.64 -11.21 9.74
N SER A 322 18.51 -11.87 9.45
CA SER A 322 18.11 -13.09 10.15
C SER A 322 18.01 -14.33 9.27
N ILE A 323 17.83 -14.19 7.94
CA ILE A 323 17.72 -15.35 7.04
C ILE A 323 19.11 -15.76 6.55
N ILE A 324 19.65 -16.85 7.11
CA ILE A 324 20.95 -17.38 6.71
C ILE A 324 20.84 -18.35 5.52
N PRO A 325 21.88 -18.48 4.68
CA PRO A 325 21.91 -19.45 3.57
C PRO A 325 21.53 -20.89 3.92
N GLY A 326 21.84 -21.34 5.14
CA GLY A 326 21.53 -22.69 5.61
C GLY A 326 20.07 -22.97 6.00
N GLU A 327 19.17 -21.98 5.95
CA GLU A 327 17.77 -22.15 6.36
C GLU A 327 16.96 -23.01 5.37
N LYS A 328 16.25 -24.02 5.91
CA LYS A 328 15.43 -24.94 5.09
C LYS A 328 14.34 -24.22 4.31
N THR A 329 13.70 -23.23 4.93
CA THR A 329 12.64 -22.44 4.29
C THR A 329 13.17 -21.66 3.10
N ARG A 330 14.36 -21.07 3.23
CA ARG A 330 15.04 -20.38 2.12
C ARG A 330 15.36 -21.33 0.97
N TYR A 331 15.91 -22.51 1.28
CA TYR A 331 16.20 -23.53 0.27
C TYR A 331 14.92 -23.94 -0.50
N ALA A 332 13.81 -24.17 0.20
CA ALA A 332 12.53 -24.53 -0.42
C ALA A 332 12.00 -23.43 -1.36
N TYR A 333 12.08 -22.15 -0.96
CA TYR A 333 11.72 -21.04 -1.85
C TYR A 333 12.67 -20.93 -3.05
N GLY A 334 13.98 -21.08 -2.82
CA GLY A 334 14.97 -21.08 -3.89
C GLY A 334 14.72 -22.16 -4.94
N GLU A 335 14.37 -23.38 -4.53
CA GLU A 335 14.01 -24.46 -5.47
C GLU A 335 12.74 -24.14 -6.28
N LEU A 336 11.72 -23.54 -5.66
CA LEU A 336 10.49 -23.14 -6.34
C LEU A 336 10.76 -22.04 -7.38
N GLU A 337 11.46 -20.98 -6.99
CA GLU A 337 11.78 -19.85 -7.88
C GLU A 337 12.71 -20.29 -9.02
N GLN A 338 13.69 -21.18 -8.76
CA GLN A 338 14.55 -21.77 -9.79
C GLN A 338 13.76 -22.63 -10.78
N LYS A 339 12.78 -23.40 -10.30
CA LYS A 339 11.91 -24.21 -11.14
C LYS A 339 11.04 -23.34 -12.04
N ASP A 340 10.43 -22.29 -11.49
CA ASP A 340 9.61 -21.34 -12.25
C ASP A 340 10.48 -20.60 -13.29
N LEU A 341 11.68 -20.16 -12.91
CA LEU A 341 12.66 -19.56 -13.83
C LEU A 341 13.04 -20.53 -14.97
N ALA A 342 13.24 -21.81 -14.68
CA ALA A 342 13.55 -22.81 -15.70
C ALA A 342 12.39 -23.00 -16.69
N ASP A 343 11.14 -23.06 -16.21
CA ASP A 343 9.95 -23.14 -17.06
C ASP A 343 9.83 -21.93 -18.00
N TYR A 344 10.07 -20.71 -17.50
CA TYR A 344 10.03 -19.49 -18.34
C TYR A 344 11.23 -19.35 -19.28
N ARG A 345 12.42 -19.84 -18.90
CA ARG A 345 13.58 -19.89 -19.80
C ARG A 345 13.31 -20.79 -21.00
N LEU A 346 12.78 -21.99 -20.77
CA LEU A 346 12.41 -22.91 -21.85
C LEU A 346 11.37 -22.28 -22.79
N ALA A 347 10.35 -21.61 -22.24
CA ALA A 347 9.36 -20.90 -23.06
C ALA A 347 9.97 -19.73 -23.86
N ALA A 348 10.90 -18.97 -23.26
CA ALA A 348 11.59 -17.89 -23.95
C ALA A 348 12.52 -18.42 -25.05
N ASP A 349 13.22 -19.53 -24.81
CA ASP A 349 14.07 -20.20 -25.80
C ASP A 349 13.25 -20.73 -26.97
N GLU A 350 12.07 -21.33 -26.71
CA GLU A 350 11.11 -21.71 -27.74
C GLU A 350 10.61 -20.49 -28.54
N LEU A 351 10.59 -19.28 -27.97
CA LEU A 351 10.11 -18.07 -28.63
C LEU A 351 11.13 -17.51 -29.66
N ILE A 352 12.43 -17.66 -29.40
CA ILE A 352 13.53 -17.06 -30.19
C ILE A 352 13.45 -17.36 -31.72
N PRO A 353 13.15 -18.59 -32.17
CA PRO A 353 13.11 -18.91 -33.59
C PRO A 353 11.99 -18.20 -34.37
N PHE A 354 10.96 -17.70 -33.68
CA PHE A 354 9.78 -17.10 -34.29
C PHE A 354 9.96 -15.59 -34.46
N LYS A 355 10.18 -15.15 -35.70
CA LYS A 355 10.41 -13.73 -36.04
C LYS A 355 9.17 -12.85 -35.90
N ASP A 356 8.00 -13.44 -36.05
CA ASP A 356 6.71 -12.77 -36.00
C ASP A 356 5.61 -13.73 -35.50
N ALA A 357 4.42 -13.18 -35.30
CA ALA A 357 3.27 -13.93 -34.81
C ALA A 357 2.82 -15.04 -35.79
N ASP A 358 2.98 -14.86 -37.10
CA ASP A 358 2.53 -15.85 -38.08
C ASP A 358 3.42 -17.10 -38.04
N ALA A 359 4.74 -16.91 -38.02
CA ALA A 359 5.70 -17.99 -37.84
C ALA A 359 5.46 -18.72 -36.51
N GLY A 360 5.18 -17.96 -35.44
CA GLY A 360 4.85 -18.51 -34.13
C GLY A 360 3.60 -19.38 -34.11
N LEU A 361 2.51 -18.89 -34.70
CA LEU A 361 1.23 -19.63 -34.79
C LEU A 361 1.36 -20.93 -35.60
N VAL A 362 2.20 -20.95 -36.63
CA VAL A 362 2.54 -22.20 -37.35
C VAL A 362 3.35 -23.13 -36.44
N GLY A 363 4.32 -22.59 -35.71
CA GLY A 363 5.17 -23.32 -34.77
C GLY A 363 4.41 -24.00 -33.63
N LEU A 364 3.33 -23.36 -33.12
CA LEU A 364 2.49 -23.90 -32.04
C LEU A 364 1.82 -25.26 -32.38
N ARG A 365 1.81 -25.67 -33.65
CA ARG A 365 1.32 -27.00 -34.05
C ARG A 365 2.28 -28.11 -33.66
N SER A 366 3.56 -27.81 -33.47
CA SER A 366 4.55 -28.79 -32.99
C SER A 366 4.37 -29.05 -31.50
N THR A 367 4.09 -30.29 -31.14
CA THR A 367 4.01 -30.74 -29.74
C THR A 367 5.37 -30.86 -29.07
N THR A 368 6.45 -30.83 -29.87
CA THR A 368 7.84 -30.97 -29.43
C THR A 368 8.56 -29.63 -29.39
N ASP A 369 8.43 -28.82 -30.44
CA ASP A 369 9.22 -27.58 -30.60
C ASP A 369 8.60 -26.36 -29.92
N ALA A 370 7.31 -26.43 -29.55
CA ALA A 370 6.57 -25.33 -28.93
C ALA A 370 5.77 -25.80 -27.71
N LYS A 371 6.28 -26.79 -26.98
CA LYS A 371 5.57 -27.45 -25.87
C LYS A 371 5.18 -26.44 -24.79
N TYR A 372 6.12 -25.58 -24.37
CA TYR A 372 5.89 -24.59 -23.33
C TYR A 372 5.03 -23.44 -23.84
N LEU A 373 5.29 -22.95 -25.06
CA LEU A 373 4.49 -21.91 -25.69
C LEU A 373 3.03 -22.31 -25.86
N ARG A 374 2.71 -23.58 -26.18
CA ARG A 374 1.32 -24.07 -26.26
C ARG A 374 0.59 -23.96 -24.94
N ARG A 375 1.26 -24.23 -23.81
CA ARG A 375 0.69 -24.06 -22.47
C ARG A 375 0.39 -22.58 -22.22
N PHE A 376 1.36 -21.69 -22.46
CA PHE A 376 1.17 -20.26 -22.23
C PHE A 376 0.16 -19.60 -23.18
N PHE A 377 0.08 -20.07 -24.43
CA PHE A 377 -0.95 -19.63 -25.38
C PHE A 377 -2.36 -19.98 -24.87
N LYS A 378 -2.53 -21.20 -24.34
CA LYS A 378 -3.78 -21.62 -23.68
C LYS A 378 -4.10 -20.71 -22.48
N ASP A 379 -3.11 -20.39 -21.67
CA ASP A 379 -3.29 -19.50 -20.50
C ASP A 379 -3.62 -18.06 -20.91
N ALA A 380 -3.17 -17.61 -22.09
CA ALA A 380 -3.48 -16.30 -22.64
C ALA A 380 -4.89 -16.19 -23.24
N ILE A 381 -5.42 -17.26 -23.84
CA ILE A 381 -6.76 -17.27 -24.46
C ILE A 381 -7.88 -17.78 -23.54
N GLY A 382 -7.53 -18.61 -22.55
CA GLY A 382 -8.48 -19.23 -21.62
C GLY A 382 -9.36 -18.24 -20.85
N PRO A 383 -8.80 -17.16 -20.24
CA PRO A 383 -9.59 -16.16 -19.53
C PRO A 383 -10.69 -15.51 -20.40
N ASP A 384 -10.38 -15.17 -21.65
CA ASP A 384 -11.35 -14.60 -22.60
C ASP A 384 -12.50 -15.60 -22.87
N ILE A 385 -12.17 -16.87 -23.14
CA ILE A 385 -13.16 -17.93 -23.39
C ILE A 385 -14.09 -18.09 -22.18
N LEU A 386 -13.52 -18.15 -20.97
CA LEU A 386 -14.29 -18.29 -19.74
C LEU A 386 -15.21 -17.09 -19.51
N ARG A 387 -14.71 -15.87 -19.72
CA ARG A 387 -15.49 -14.63 -19.54
C ARG A 387 -16.62 -14.52 -20.56
N LEU A 388 -16.35 -14.73 -21.84
CA LEU A 388 -17.37 -14.75 -22.90
C LEU A 388 -18.44 -15.82 -22.67
N SER A 389 -18.02 -17.04 -22.26
CA SER A 389 -18.95 -18.12 -21.90
C SER A 389 -19.85 -17.75 -20.71
N THR A 390 -19.27 -17.10 -19.70
CA THR A 390 -20.02 -16.61 -18.54
C THR A 390 -21.04 -15.54 -18.94
N LEU A 391 -20.64 -14.55 -19.76
CA LEU A 391 -21.54 -13.51 -20.26
C LEU A 391 -22.68 -14.12 -21.10
N GLN A 392 -22.36 -15.06 -21.99
CA GLN A 392 -23.36 -15.80 -22.77
C GLN A 392 -24.36 -16.52 -21.86
N GLY A 393 -23.87 -17.23 -20.86
CA GLY A 393 -24.70 -17.94 -19.87
C GLY A 393 -25.62 -16.99 -19.12
N ASN A 394 -25.09 -15.87 -18.63
CA ASN A 394 -25.83 -14.87 -17.86
C ASN A 394 -26.94 -14.23 -18.70
N VAL A 395 -26.65 -13.76 -19.91
CA VAL A 395 -27.64 -13.13 -20.80
C VAL A 395 -28.73 -14.15 -21.17
N ARG A 396 -28.35 -15.38 -21.51
CA ARG A 396 -29.30 -16.45 -21.87
C ARG A 396 -30.21 -16.85 -20.69
N LEU A 397 -29.65 -17.03 -19.50
CA LEU A 397 -30.40 -17.36 -18.29
C LEU A 397 -31.35 -16.23 -17.90
N ALA A 398 -30.89 -14.97 -17.97
CA ALA A 398 -31.70 -13.81 -17.63
C ALA A 398 -32.88 -13.65 -18.61
N SER A 399 -32.65 -13.85 -19.91
CA SER A 399 -33.71 -13.82 -20.93
C SER A 399 -34.75 -14.94 -20.72
N LEU A 400 -34.32 -16.18 -20.47
CA LEU A 400 -35.22 -17.32 -20.27
C LEU A 400 -36.02 -17.24 -18.96
N ARG A 401 -35.40 -16.76 -17.87
CA ARG A 401 -36.10 -16.53 -16.60
C ARG A 401 -37.13 -15.41 -16.73
N GLY A 402 -36.74 -14.30 -17.37
CA GLY A 402 -37.66 -13.18 -17.61
C GLY A 402 -38.87 -13.58 -18.44
N GLU A 403 -38.72 -14.50 -19.40
CA GLU A 403 -39.83 -15.00 -20.21
C GLU A 403 -40.83 -15.83 -19.41
N LYS A 404 -40.37 -16.55 -18.39
CA LYS A 404 -41.22 -17.39 -17.54
C LYS A 404 -41.95 -16.61 -16.44
N GLU A 405 -41.28 -15.62 -15.86
CA GLU A 405 -41.72 -14.97 -14.62
C GLU A 405 -42.16 -13.52 -14.83
N ASN A 406 -41.47 -12.78 -15.71
CA ASN A 406 -41.63 -11.34 -15.96
C ASN A 406 -41.89 -10.49 -14.69
N THR A 407 -41.09 -10.75 -13.65
CA THR A 407 -41.14 -10.05 -12.35
C THR A 407 -40.10 -8.92 -12.28
N PRO A 408 -40.22 -8.00 -11.31
CA PRO A 408 -39.19 -6.97 -11.04
C PRO A 408 -37.79 -7.54 -10.82
N VAL A 409 -37.67 -8.73 -10.22
CA VAL A 409 -36.39 -9.42 -10.03
C VAL A 409 -35.80 -9.85 -11.37
N THR A 410 -36.62 -10.42 -12.26
CA THR A 410 -36.15 -10.80 -13.60
C THR A 410 -35.81 -9.60 -14.48
N ARG A 411 -36.51 -8.46 -14.32
CA ARG A 411 -36.15 -7.17 -14.93
C ARG A 411 -34.74 -6.73 -14.49
N SER A 412 -34.47 -6.69 -13.19
CA SER A 412 -33.14 -6.31 -12.68
C SER A 412 -32.05 -7.24 -13.23
N THR A 413 -32.34 -8.55 -13.30
CA THR A 413 -31.39 -9.56 -13.77
C THR A 413 -31.03 -9.38 -15.26
N ILE A 414 -32.02 -9.18 -16.14
CA ILE A 414 -31.76 -9.01 -17.58
C ILE A 414 -31.08 -7.68 -17.89
N ILE A 415 -31.48 -6.59 -17.22
CA ILE A 415 -30.82 -5.29 -17.37
C ILE A 415 -29.37 -5.34 -16.90
N ALA A 416 -29.08 -5.97 -15.76
CA ALA A 416 -27.71 -6.15 -15.29
C ALA A 416 -26.87 -6.99 -16.25
N ALA A 417 -27.43 -8.08 -16.79
CA ALA A 417 -26.74 -8.94 -17.76
C ALA A 417 -26.44 -8.21 -19.09
N LEU A 418 -27.37 -7.40 -19.59
CA LEU A 418 -27.16 -6.58 -20.78
C LEU A 418 -26.07 -5.53 -20.56
N ALA A 419 -26.11 -4.83 -19.42
CA ALA A 419 -25.11 -3.81 -19.07
C ALA A 419 -23.70 -4.41 -18.94
N ASP A 420 -23.53 -5.49 -18.15
CA ASP A 420 -22.23 -6.13 -17.94
C ASP A 420 -21.63 -6.67 -19.24
N ALA A 421 -22.45 -7.32 -20.08
CA ALA A 421 -21.98 -7.89 -21.34
C ALA A 421 -21.65 -6.82 -22.39
N SER A 422 -22.50 -5.81 -22.58
CA SER A 422 -22.26 -4.74 -23.55
C SER A 422 -21.05 -3.90 -23.18
N GLN A 423 -20.92 -3.50 -21.91
CA GLN A 423 -19.75 -2.78 -21.40
C GLN A 423 -18.46 -3.57 -21.65
N TRP A 424 -18.43 -4.85 -21.25
CA TRP A 424 -17.22 -5.65 -21.38
C TRP A 424 -16.80 -5.86 -22.84
N LEU A 425 -17.74 -6.06 -23.76
CA LEU A 425 -17.47 -6.16 -25.20
C LEU A 425 -16.88 -4.86 -25.76
N LEU A 426 -17.41 -3.70 -25.37
CA LEU A 426 -16.91 -2.40 -25.82
C LEU A 426 -15.54 -2.06 -25.21
N GLU A 427 -15.23 -2.54 -24.02
CA GLU A 427 -13.92 -2.31 -23.39
C GLU A 427 -12.82 -3.22 -23.96
N HIS A 428 -13.15 -4.47 -24.32
CA HIS A 428 -12.13 -5.50 -24.60
C HIS A 428 -12.12 -6.02 -26.06
N HIS A 429 -13.21 -5.80 -26.81
CA HIS A 429 -13.40 -6.37 -28.14
C HIS A 429 -13.90 -5.36 -29.18
N VAL A 430 -13.78 -4.05 -28.90
CA VAL A 430 -14.26 -2.97 -29.78
C VAL A 430 -13.72 -3.07 -31.21
N ASP A 431 -12.47 -3.51 -31.35
CA ASP A 431 -11.78 -3.66 -32.64
C ASP A 431 -12.24 -4.90 -33.42
N GLU A 432 -12.97 -5.82 -32.78
CA GLU A 432 -13.52 -7.03 -33.42
C GLU A 432 -14.91 -6.80 -34.04
N PHE A 433 -15.48 -5.61 -33.88
CA PHE A 433 -16.81 -5.25 -34.36
C PHE A 433 -16.77 -4.17 -35.45
N THR A 434 -17.72 -4.21 -36.39
CA THR A 434 -17.91 -3.12 -37.36
C THR A 434 -18.51 -1.88 -36.68
N ASP A 435 -18.41 -0.70 -37.30
CA ASP A 435 -19.05 0.53 -36.78
C ASP A 435 -20.55 0.34 -36.50
N ALA A 436 -21.24 -0.38 -37.38
CA ALA A 436 -22.66 -0.70 -37.21
C ALA A 436 -22.90 -1.59 -35.99
N GLN A 437 -22.08 -2.63 -35.81
CA GLN A 437 -22.19 -3.53 -34.65
C GLN A 437 -21.86 -2.80 -33.35
N ARG A 438 -20.85 -1.92 -33.36
CA ARG A 438 -20.50 -1.07 -32.20
C ARG A 438 -21.67 -0.18 -31.80
N ALA A 439 -22.26 0.54 -32.76
CA ALA A 439 -23.43 1.38 -32.50
C ALA A 439 -24.62 0.58 -31.94
N GLU A 440 -24.82 -0.66 -32.38
CA GLU A 440 -25.85 -1.55 -31.82
C GLU A 440 -25.54 -1.96 -30.38
N ILE A 441 -24.28 -2.32 -30.06
CA ILE A 441 -23.87 -2.69 -28.70
C ILE A 441 -23.98 -1.48 -27.76
N GLU A 442 -23.55 -0.30 -28.20
CA GLU A 442 -23.72 0.97 -27.48
C GLU A 442 -25.20 1.29 -27.23
N GLY A 443 -26.07 1.05 -28.23
CA GLY A 443 -27.52 1.20 -28.09
C GLY A 443 -28.15 0.22 -27.09
N ILE A 444 -27.57 -0.98 -26.94
CA ILE A 444 -27.98 -1.96 -25.92
C ILE A 444 -27.49 -1.51 -24.54
N GLN A 445 -26.26 -1.01 -24.43
CA GLN A 445 -25.70 -0.47 -23.20
C GLN A 445 -26.53 0.73 -22.70
N ALA A 446 -26.80 1.70 -23.58
CA ALA A 446 -27.59 2.89 -23.26
C ALA A 446 -29.02 2.52 -22.82
N PHE A 447 -29.64 1.52 -23.47
CA PHE A 447 -30.92 0.97 -23.01
C PHE A 447 -30.82 0.42 -21.58
N ALA A 448 -29.83 -0.43 -21.32
CA ALA A 448 -29.64 -1.05 -20.00
C ALA A 448 -29.36 0.00 -18.91
N GLU A 449 -28.53 1.01 -19.20
CA GLU A 449 -28.23 2.10 -18.29
C GLU A 449 -29.46 2.97 -18.00
N SER A 450 -30.26 3.29 -19.02
CA SER A 450 -31.50 4.06 -18.85
C SER A 450 -32.52 3.32 -17.97
N GLU A 451 -32.65 2.01 -18.13
CA GLU A 451 -33.56 1.19 -17.31
C GLU A 451 -33.01 0.96 -15.89
N ARG A 452 -31.68 0.94 -15.72
CA ARG A 452 -31.01 0.86 -14.41
C ARG A 452 -31.19 2.13 -13.57
N GLN A 453 -31.20 3.30 -14.23
CA GLN A 453 -31.36 4.60 -13.58
C GLN A 453 -32.83 4.95 -13.27
N ARG A 454 -33.78 4.19 -13.82
CA ARG A 454 -35.22 4.43 -13.61
C ARG A 454 -35.58 4.14 -12.14
N PRO A 455 -36.15 5.10 -11.38
CA PRO A 455 -36.53 4.88 -9.99
C PRO A 455 -37.49 3.69 -9.86
N ALA A 456 -37.31 2.87 -8.83
CA ALA A 456 -38.29 1.84 -8.44
C ALA A 456 -39.68 2.44 -8.10
N GLU A 457 -39.78 3.77 -7.98
CA GLU A 457 -40.96 4.53 -7.58
C GLU A 457 -41.77 5.15 -8.74
N ALA A 458 -41.48 4.81 -10.01
CA ALA A 458 -42.31 5.23 -11.13
C ALA A 458 -43.65 4.45 -11.16
N GLY A 459 -44.55 4.79 -10.24
CA GLY A 459 -45.96 4.42 -10.24
C GLY A 459 -46.27 3.01 -9.74
N GLN A 460 -46.95 2.92 -8.60
CA GLN A 460 -47.57 1.70 -8.03
C GLN A 460 -48.53 0.94 -8.98
N SER A 461 -48.71 1.39 -10.22
CA SER A 461 -49.53 0.72 -11.25
C SER A 461 -48.73 -0.23 -12.17
N GLU A 462 -47.41 -0.16 -12.21
CA GLU A 462 -46.55 -1.11 -12.98
C GLU A 462 -45.87 -2.17 -12.08
N VAL A 463 -46.03 -2.07 -10.76
CA VAL A 463 -45.34 -2.94 -9.79
C VAL A 463 -45.96 -4.35 -9.73
N ASP A 464 -47.23 -4.50 -10.08
CA ASP A 464 -47.95 -5.79 -10.08
C ASP A 464 -48.20 -6.36 -11.49
N GLY A 465 -47.67 -5.71 -12.53
CA GLY A 465 -47.88 -6.08 -13.94
C GLY A 465 -46.59 -6.56 -14.65
N PRO A 466 -46.72 -7.31 -15.75
CA PRO A 466 -45.59 -7.71 -16.58
C PRO A 466 -44.83 -6.48 -17.10
N TRP A 467 -43.49 -6.51 -17.06
CA TRP A 467 -42.65 -5.39 -17.50
C TRP A 467 -42.88 -5.09 -18.99
N SER A 468 -43.37 -3.88 -19.26
CA SER A 468 -43.81 -3.43 -20.60
C SER A 468 -42.71 -3.42 -21.67
N LYS A 469 -41.44 -3.33 -21.27
CA LYS A 469 -40.28 -3.38 -22.18
C LYS A 469 -39.57 -4.73 -22.21
N PHE A 470 -40.16 -5.78 -21.64
CA PHE A 470 -39.53 -7.10 -21.62
C PHE A 470 -39.22 -7.62 -23.02
N ASP A 471 -40.13 -7.47 -23.99
CA ASP A 471 -39.91 -7.91 -25.36
C ASP A 471 -38.78 -7.16 -26.06
N GLU A 472 -38.64 -5.85 -25.80
CA GLU A 472 -37.51 -5.04 -26.27
C GLU A 472 -36.19 -5.52 -25.66
N ALA A 473 -36.17 -5.75 -24.35
CA ALA A 473 -34.99 -6.26 -23.64
C ALA A 473 -34.60 -7.67 -24.09
N LYS A 474 -35.59 -8.53 -24.37
CA LYS A 474 -35.38 -9.87 -24.92
C LYS A 474 -34.82 -9.79 -26.34
N ALA A 475 -35.33 -8.91 -27.19
CA ALA A 475 -34.79 -8.70 -28.53
C ALA A 475 -33.32 -8.23 -28.47
N LYS A 476 -33.02 -7.27 -27.60
CA LYS A 476 -31.64 -6.81 -27.33
C LYS A 476 -30.76 -7.92 -26.78
N ALA A 477 -31.27 -8.79 -25.90
CA ALA A 477 -30.53 -9.94 -25.39
C ALA A 477 -30.20 -10.96 -26.49
N VAL A 478 -31.12 -11.24 -27.41
CA VAL A 478 -30.87 -12.10 -28.58
C VAL A 478 -29.80 -11.50 -29.48
N GLN A 479 -29.88 -10.19 -29.73
CA GLN A 479 -28.91 -9.45 -30.54
C GLN A 479 -27.51 -9.47 -29.89
N LEU A 480 -27.43 -9.17 -28.58
CA LEU A 480 -26.17 -9.20 -27.83
C LEU A 480 -25.58 -10.61 -27.75
N LEU A 481 -26.40 -11.66 -27.63
CA LEU A 481 -25.93 -13.05 -27.67
C LEU A 481 -25.23 -13.38 -28.99
N ALA A 482 -25.72 -12.86 -30.12
CA ALA A 482 -25.03 -13.03 -31.41
C ALA A 482 -23.63 -12.38 -31.37
N TYR A 483 -23.51 -11.19 -30.77
CA TYR A 483 -22.25 -10.48 -30.62
C TYR A 483 -21.29 -11.10 -29.60
N ILE A 484 -21.77 -11.84 -28.60
CA ILE A 484 -20.92 -12.62 -27.68
C ILE A 484 -20.45 -13.93 -28.33
N VAL A 485 -21.32 -14.60 -29.08
CA VAL A 485 -21.05 -15.93 -29.63
C VAL A 485 -19.97 -15.90 -30.70
N THR A 486 -19.92 -14.86 -31.52
CA THR A 486 -18.90 -14.70 -32.57
C THR A 486 -17.47 -14.71 -32.03
N PRO A 487 -17.06 -13.80 -31.12
CA PRO A 487 -15.71 -13.79 -30.54
C PRO A 487 -15.42 -15.06 -29.71
N LEU A 488 -16.43 -15.66 -29.07
CA LEU A 488 -16.28 -16.92 -28.33
C LEU A 488 -15.97 -18.09 -29.27
N ARG A 489 -16.68 -18.21 -30.40
CA ARG A 489 -16.44 -19.25 -31.40
C ARG A 489 -15.07 -19.09 -32.05
N MET A 490 -14.71 -17.87 -32.44
CA MET A 490 -13.39 -17.56 -32.99
C MET A 490 -12.28 -18.02 -32.05
N ARG A 491 -12.32 -17.67 -30.76
CA ARG A 491 -11.33 -18.11 -29.77
C ARG A 491 -11.28 -19.63 -29.59
N ASN A 492 -12.44 -20.30 -29.56
CA ASN A 492 -12.50 -21.76 -29.52
C ASN A 492 -11.90 -22.41 -30.77
N ARG A 493 -12.10 -21.83 -31.96
CA ARG A 493 -11.46 -22.29 -33.21
C ARG A 493 -9.95 -22.08 -33.19
N VAL A 494 -9.50 -20.91 -32.74
CA VAL A 494 -8.06 -20.61 -32.59
C VAL A 494 -7.41 -21.60 -31.64
N LEU A 495 -7.99 -21.79 -30.44
CA LEU A 495 -7.50 -22.77 -29.47
C LEU A 495 -7.55 -24.20 -30.04
N GLY A 496 -8.62 -24.54 -30.74
CA GLY A 496 -8.78 -25.82 -31.42
C GLY A 496 -7.68 -26.07 -32.45
N ALA A 497 -7.42 -25.12 -33.35
CA ALA A 497 -6.40 -25.21 -34.40
C ALA A 497 -4.98 -25.34 -33.82
N VAL A 498 -4.70 -24.68 -32.69
CA VAL A 498 -3.42 -24.81 -31.97
C VAL A 498 -3.28 -26.17 -31.27
N LEU A 499 -4.37 -26.71 -30.72
CA LEU A 499 -4.35 -27.96 -29.97
C LEU A 499 -4.42 -29.20 -30.85
N SER A 500 -5.16 -29.16 -31.95
CA SER A 500 -5.41 -30.31 -32.82
C SER A 500 -4.30 -30.59 -33.83
N ALA A 501 -3.44 -29.61 -34.15
CA ALA A 501 -2.39 -29.65 -35.19
C ALA A 501 -2.87 -30.00 -36.63
N GLU A 502 -4.10 -30.52 -36.77
CA GLU A 502 -4.71 -31.04 -38.01
C GLU A 502 -5.54 -29.99 -38.75
N THR A 503 -5.95 -28.91 -38.09
CA THR A 503 -6.87 -27.90 -38.68
C THR A 503 -6.11 -26.63 -39.09
N SER A 504 -6.24 -26.20 -40.33
CA SER A 504 -5.75 -24.88 -40.77
C SER A 504 -6.58 -23.78 -40.09
N MET A 505 -5.91 -22.71 -39.65
CA MET A 505 -6.57 -21.54 -39.09
C MET A 505 -7.24 -20.76 -40.22
N ALA A 506 -8.49 -20.36 -40.01
CA ALA A 506 -9.21 -19.54 -40.98
C ALA A 506 -8.59 -18.13 -41.04
N GLU A 507 -8.60 -17.49 -42.21
CA GLU A 507 -8.02 -16.15 -42.39
C GLU A 507 -8.69 -15.10 -41.50
N GLU A 508 -10.00 -15.25 -41.26
CA GLU A 508 -10.78 -14.42 -40.33
C GLU A 508 -10.34 -14.54 -38.86
N ASP A 509 -9.73 -15.66 -38.46
CA ASP A 509 -9.31 -15.92 -37.07
C ASP A 509 -7.88 -15.41 -36.78
N LEU A 510 -7.10 -15.09 -37.84
CA LEU A 510 -5.69 -14.70 -37.72
C LEU A 510 -5.46 -13.43 -36.88
N PRO A 511 -6.26 -12.35 -36.99
CA PRO A 511 -6.05 -11.15 -36.17
C PRO A 511 -6.11 -11.43 -34.67
N VAL A 512 -7.09 -12.24 -34.23
CA VAL A 512 -7.22 -12.62 -32.82
C VAL A 512 -6.11 -13.56 -32.40
N ALA A 513 -5.74 -14.53 -33.23
CA ALA A 513 -4.61 -15.42 -32.95
C ALA A 513 -3.29 -14.65 -32.78
N ARG A 514 -3.02 -13.66 -33.65
CA ARG A 514 -1.85 -12.78 -33.54
C ARG A 514 -1.87 -11.94 -32.27
N SER A 515 -3.04 -11.38 -31.92
CA SER A 515 -3.21 -10.62 -30.67
C SER A 515 -2.93 -11.48 -29.44
N VAL A 516 -3.46 -12.71 -29.39
CA VAL A 516 -3.18 -13.67 -28.31
C VAL A 516 -1.70 -14.06 -28.28
N TRP A 517 -1.08 -14.30 -29.43
CA TRP A 517 0.36 -14.59 -29.54
C TRP A 517 1.20 -13.45 -28.94
N ASN A 518 0.94 -12.21 -29.33
CA ASN A 518 1.71 -11.07 -28.84
C ASN A 518 1.58 -10.91 -27.32
N ARG A 519 0.36 -11.00 -26.77
CA ARG A 519 0.15 -10.96 -25.30
C ARG A 519 0.86 -12.09 -24.57
N MET A 520 0.85 -13.29 -25.15
CA MET A 520 1.58 -14.44 -24.60
C MET A 520 3.10 -14.19 -24.64
N ALA A 521 3.64 -13.74 -25.76
CA ALA A 521 5.06 -13.47 -25.95
C ALA A 521 5.57 -12.39 -24.97
N GLU A 522 4.84 -11.28 -24.86
CA GLU A 522 5.11 -10.23 -23.88
C GLU A 522 5.07 -10.76 -22.44
N ARG A 523 4.07 -11.60 -22.11
CA ARG A 523 3.97 -12.22 -20.80
C ARG A 523 5.14 -13.14 -20.50
N VAL A 524 5.56 -13.99 -21.44
CA VAL A 524 6.70 -14.91 -21.26
C VAL A 524 7.97 -14.11 -20.97
N GLN A 525 8.25 -13.07 -21.77
CA GLN A 525 9.43 -12.22 -21.57
C GLN A 525 9.37 -11.44 -20.25
N GLY A 526 8.22 -10.85 -19.92
CA GLY A 526 8.01 -10.11 -18.68
C GLY A 526 8.15 -11.01 -17.44
N GLN A 527 7.56 -12.20 -17.47
CA GLN A 527 7.69 -13.17 -16.38
C GLN A 527 9.10 -13.72 -16.26
N LEU A 528 9.80 -13.98 -17.37
CA LEU A 528 11.21 -14.37 -17.31
C LEU A 528 12.05 -13.32 -16.57
N ALA A 529 11.90 -12.04 -16.91
CA ALA A 529 12.61 -10.96 -16.24
C ALA A 529 12.28 -10.88 -14.75
N GLU A 530 11.00 -11.03 -14.38
CA GLU A 530 10.56 -11.04 -12.97
C GLU A 530 11.18 -12.22 -12.20
N GLN A 531 11.16 -13.43 -12.77
CA GLN A 531 11.70 -14.63 -12.13
C GLN A 531 13.22 -14.58 -11.99
N GLN A 532 13.93 -13.97 -12.95
CA GLN A 532 15.37 -13.72 -12.83
C GLN A 532 15.69 -12.84 -11.63
N GLN A 533 14.89 -11.79 -11.39
CA GLN A 533 15.05 -10.93 -10.21
C GLN A 533 14.74 -11.66 -8.91
N ARG A 534 13.68 -12.49 -8.87
CA ARG A 534 13.30 -13.28 -7.69
C ARG A 534 14.37 -14.29 -7.29
N VAL A 535 14.98 -14.98 -8.26
CA VAL A 535 16.07 -15.90 -7.99
C VAL A 535 17.32 -15.16 -7.46
N ALA A 536 17.60 -13.96 -7.97
CA ALA A 536 18.72 -13.13 -7.51
C ALA A 536 18.48 -12.43 -6.15
N TYR A 537 17.25 -12.47 -5.62
CA TYR A 537 16.88 -11.79 -4.37
C TYR A 537 17.78 -12.20 -3.20
N PHE A 538 18.02 -13.50 -3.03
CA PHE A 538 18.84 -13.97 -1.93
C PHE A 538 20.34 -13.71 -2.14
N ASP A 539 20.81 -13.68 -3.39
CA ASP A 539 22.21 -13.37 -3.71
C ASP A 539 22.54 -11.91 -3.35
N THR A 540 21.66 -10.98 -3.71
CA THR A 540 21.81 -9.55 -3.36
C THR A 540 21.74 -9.34 -1.85
N THR A 541 20.83 -10.02 -1.17
CA THR A 541 20.71 -10.03 0.30
C THR A 541 22.01 -10.53 0.96
N ASP A 542 22.58 -11.63 0.45
CA ASP A 542 23.81 -12.22 0.99
C ASP A 542 25.04 -11.35 0.75
N GLN A 543 25.17 -10.74 -0.43
CA GLN A 543 26.26 -9.81 -0.73
C GLN A 543 26.25 -8.61 0.22
N LEU A 544 25.07 -8.01 0.44
CA LEU A 544 24.91 -6.92 1.39
C LEU A 544 25.22 -7.37 2.82
N ARG A 545 24.69 -8.53 3.21
CA ARG A 545 24.95 -9.13 4.52
C ARG A 545 26.44 -9.35 4.76
N GLN A 546 27.17 -9.86 3.77
CA GLN A 546 28.61 -10.07 3.84
C GLN A 546 29.36 -8.73 3.91
N ALA A 547 28.92 -7.71 3.16
CA ALA A 547 29.50 -6.37 3.21
C ALA A 547 29.37 -5.74 4.61
N ILE A 548 28.18 -5.84 5.22
CA ILE A 548 27.93 -5.37 6.60
C ILE A 548 28.81 -6.13 7.59
N ALA A 549 28.83 -7.48 7.52
CA ALA A 549 29.64 -8.31 8.41
C ALA A 549 31.13 -7.95 8.33
N THR A 550 31.65 -7.79 7.11
CA THR A 550 33.05 -7.44 6.84
C THR A 550 33.38 -6.05 7.39
N GLY A 551 32.51 -5.07 7.15
CA GLY A 551 32.72 -3.71 7.64
C GLY A 551 32.74 -3.60 9.16
N LEU A 552 31.92 -4.41 9.83
CA LEU A 552 31.89 -4.54 11.29
C LEU A 552 32.99 -5.46 11.85
N GLY A 553 33.88 -5.99 11.00
CA GLY A 553 35.01 -6.83 11.41
C GLY A 553 34.62 -8.22 11.91
N MET A 554 33.42 -8.70 11.56
CA MET A 554 32.95 -10.04 11.92
C MET A 554 33.72 -11.09 11.09
N PRO A 555 34.07 -12.25 11.67
CA PRO A 555 34.75 -13.31 10.94
C PRO A 555 33.89 -13.86 9.78
N ASP A 556 34.55 -14.37 8.74
CA ASP A 556 33.97 -14.89 7.48
C ASP A 556 33.04 -16.12 7.64
N ALA A 557 32.69 -16.47 8.88
CA ALA A 557 31.65 -17.44 9.24
C ALA A 557 30.21 -16.87 9.12
N SER A 558 30.04 -15.72 8.45
CA SER A 558 28.78 -14.97 8.33
C SER A 558 27.66 -15.71 7.57
N ALA A 559 27.98 -16.86 6.94
CA ALA A 559 27.03 -17.73 6.25
C ALA A 559 26.12 -18.56 7.20
N SER A 560 26.42 -18.63 8.51
CA SER A 560 25.73 -19.56 9.43
C SER A 560 25.13 -18.94 10.68
N HIS A 561 25.24 -17.62 10.89
CA HIS A 561 24.78 -16.93 12.10
C HIS A 561 23.93 -15.72 11.79
N VAL A 562 23.11 -15.23 12.71
CA VAL A 562 22.34 -13.98 12.54
C VAL A 562 23.30 -12.78 12.60
N LEU A 563 23.05 -11.71 11.82
CA LEU A 563 23.92 -10.52 11.80
C LEU A 563 23.84 -9.72 13.11
N CYS A 564 22.68 -9.71 13.77
CA CYS A 564 22.45 -8.93 14.98
C CYS A 564 21.96 -9.84 16.10
N SER A 565 22.46 -9.66 17.32
CA SER A 565 21.97 -10.44 18.47
C SER A 565 20.68 -9.86 19.05
N LEU A 566 20.52 -8.54 18.93
CA LEU A 566 19.43 -7.75 19.50
C LEU A 566 19.04 -6.66 18.50
N VAL A 567 17.74 -6.38 18.38
CA VAL A 567 17.19 -5.26 17.61
C VAL A 567 16.37 -4.39 18.57
N VAL A 568 16.61 -3.09 18.50
CA VAL A 568 15.93 -2.04 19.25
C VAL A 568 15.25 -1.13 18.24
N GLY A 569 13.91 -1.15 18.22
CA GLY A 569 13.10 -0.23 17.43
C GLY A 569 12.71 0.99 18.27
N LEU A 570 12.94 2.18 17.74
CA LEU A 570 12.44 3.43 18.32
C LEU A 570 11.03 3.70 17.81
N ASP A 571 10.09 3.94 18.73
CA ASP A 571 8.74 4.46 18.47
C ASP A 571 8.39 5.44 19.59
N LEU A 572 8.91 6.66 19.49
CA LEU A 572 8.78 7.67 20.54
C LEU A 572 7.39 8.31 20.57
N SER A 573 6.56 8.05 19.56
CA SER A 573 5.19 8.58 19.42
C SER A 573 4.28 8.17 20.58
N ASP A 574 4.41 6.93 21.07
CA ASP A 574 3.80 6.43 22.30
C ASP A 574 4.82 6.22 23.44
N CYS A 575 6.06 6.64 23.15
CA CYS A 575 7.22 6.58 24.01
C CYS A 575 7.59 5.14 24.37
N GLY A 576 7.48 4.27 23.36
CA GLY A 576 7.89 2.89 23.40
C GLY A 576 9.28 2.69 22.81
N ILE A 577 10.00 1.76 23.42
CA ILE A 577 11.14 1.11 22.76
C ILE A 577 10.75 -0.36 22.61
N GLN A 578 10.81 -0.87 21.38
CA GLN A 578 10.60 -2.29 21.13
C GLN A 578 11.94 -2.99 21.12
N VAL A 579 12.12 -3.98 22.00
CA VAL A 579 13.35 -4.75 22.10
C VAL A 579 13.06 -6.22 21.85
N GLY A 580 13.75 -6.78 20.86
CA GLY A 580 13.61 -8.18 20.47
C GLY A 580 14.95 -8.81 20.08
N PRO A 581 15.04 -10.15 20.11
CA PRO A 581 16.21 -10.84 19.60
C PRO A 581 16.31 -10.61 18.08
N GLY A 582 17.53 -10.42 17.56
CA GLY A 582 17.74 -10.26 16.11
C GLY A 582 17.51 -11.53 15.29
N GLY A 583 17.21 -12.65 15.96
CA GLY A 583 16.84 -13.92 15.35
C GLY A 583 15.97 -14.75 16.30
N LYS A 584 15.66 -15.98 15.92
CA LYS A 584 14.76 -16.84 16.71
C LYS A 584 15.39 -17.14 18.08
N CYS A 585 14.79 -16.63 19.15
CA CYS A 585 15.14 -17.03 20.51
C CYS A 585 14.88 -18.55 20.66
N PRO A 586 15.76 -19.33 21.31
CA PRO A 586 15.55 -20.76 21.57
C PRO A 586 14.22 -21.07 22.29
N TYR A 587 13.62 -20.06 22.92
CA TYR A 587 12.38 -20.14 23.67
C TYR A 587 11.13 -19.66 22.90
N ASN A 588 11.22 -19.37 21.60
CA ASN A 588 10.10 -18.84 20.78
C ASN A 588 9.45 -17.56 21.35
N MET A 589 10.18 -16.75 22.13
CA MET A 589 9.66 -15.48 22.66
C MET A 589 10.36 -14.30 21.95
N ASN A 590 9.57 -13.42 21.36
CA ASN A 590 10.07 -12.30 20.52
C ASN A 590 10.12 -10.94 21.26
N GLU A 591 9.62 -10.80 22.48
CA GLU A 591 9.51 -9.49 23.13
C GLU A 591 10.04 -9.48 24.56
N ALA A 592 10.95 -8.55 24.85
CA ALA A 592 11.25 -8.12 26.21
C ALA A 592 10.61 -6.74 26.43
N VAL A 593 9.77 -6.62 27.46
CA VAL A 593 8.93 -5.43 27.72
C VAL A 593 9.77 -4.27 28.28
N SER A 594 9.84 -3.17 27.52
CA SER A 594 10.40 -1.85 27.90
C SER A 594 9.54 -1.14 28.94
N ARG A 595 9.98 -1.04 30.20
CA ARG A 595 9.21 -0.30 31.23
C ARG A 595 9.97 0.72 32.06
N ASP A 596 11.30 0.64 32.13
CA ASP A 596 12.06 1.46 33.09
C ASP A 596 12.87 2.60 32.47
N ILE A 597 13.15 2.57 31.15
CA ILE A 597 13.88 3.64 30.43
C ILE A 597 12.93 4.75 29.94
N ASP A 598 11.67 4.43 29.66
CA ASP A 598 10.74 5.31 28.92
C ASP A 598 10.20 6.52 29.71
N ARG A 599 10.31 6.58 31.04
CA ARG A 599 9.55 7.58 31.84
C ARG A 599 9.89 9.06 31.60
N PRO A 600 11.16 9.49 31.52
CA PRO A 600 11.51 10.89 31.31
C PRO A 600 11.17 11.35 29.89
N LEU A 601 11.54 10.55 28.88
CA LEU A 601 11.29 10.83 27.47
C LEU A 601 9.78 10.84 27.16
N LYS A 602 9.03 9.92 27.76
CA LYS A 602 7.56 9.90 27.69
C LYS A 602 6.90 11.16 28.21
N ARG A 603 7.44 11.72 29.28
CA ARG A 603 6.94 12.99 29.82
C ARG A 603 7.29 14.18 28.92
N ALA A 604 8.45 14.18 28.28
CA ALA A 604 8.84 15.25 27.35
C ALA A 604 7.96 15.26 26.08
N VAL A 605 7.74 14.10 25.46
CA VAL A 605 6.84 13.96 24.29
C VAL A 605 5.40 14.36 24.65
N GLN A 606 4.86 13.85 25.77
CA GLN A 606 3.50 14.17 26.23
C GLN A 606 3.31 15.66 26.57
N ARG A 607 4.37 16.36 26.96
CA ARG A 607 4.33 17.79 27.32
C ARG A 607 4.49 18.72 26.12
N GLY A 608 4.64 18.18 24.91
CA GLY A 608 4.83 19.03 23.74
C GLY A 608 6.28 19.52 23.56
N GLU A 609 7.22 19.09 24.41
CA GLU A 609 8.56 19.70 24.52
C GLU A 609 9.48 19.38 23.34
N LEU A 610 9.15 18.35 22.55
CA LEU A 610 9.98 17.84 21.45
C LEU A 610 9.34 18.05 20.05
N TRP A 611 8.18 18.72 19.97
CA TRP A 611 7.48 18.95 18.69
C TRP A 611 7.87 20.29 18.06
N PRO A 612 7.94 20.40 16.73
CA PRO A 612 8.18 21.67 16.06
C PRO A 612 7.12 22.73 16.41
N VAL A 613 7.54 23.99 16.54
CA VAL A 613 6.61 25.09 16.85
C VAL A 613 5.68 25.33 15.65
N GLY A 614 4.41 24.98 15.79
CA GLY A 614 3.35 25.25 14.80
C GLY A 614 2.82 24.04 14.04
N ASP A 615 3.25 22.82 14.35
CA ASP A 615 2.72 21.60 13.74
C ASP A 615 1.54 21.05 14.57
N PRO A 616 0.31 20.96 14.03
CA PRO A 616 -0.78 20.26 14.70
C PRO A 616 -0.54 18.74 14.62
N GLN A 617 -0.73 18.06 15.75
CA GLN A 617 -0.61 16.60 15.92
C GLN A 617 -1.26 15.77 14.81
#